data_AF-A0A8S3HAP6-F1
#
_entry.id   AF-A0A8S3HAP6-F1
#
_cell.length_a   1.000
_cell.length_b   1.000
_cell.length_c   1.000
_cell.angle_alpha   90.00
_cell.angle_beta   90.00
_cell.angle_gamma   90.00
#
_symmetry.space_group_name_H-M   'P 1'
#
loop_
_entity.id
_entity.type
_entity.pdbx_description
1 polymer ?
#
loop_
_entity_poly.entity_id
_entity_poly.type
_entity_poly.pdbx_seq_one_letter_code
_entity_poly.pdbx_strand_id
1 'polypeptide(L)'
;HQEHFGTINGFRLGRLPGVNVEWSEINAGLGQAALLLNSLANRIDLQFTKYKIIPLGSHSYIDDLSERKKSGKFVQLPLYTGRRHLTWDTQFNKALIAFLDCVNQFKLAIESKNQRFCLPYKMNEKKGVITDSNGYQFHVSYQVTSLEEWTKALKYMLTNLKWGLTWITSQLPDDMTTSNAIPTVPSSTVTSPR
;
A
#
# COMPACT_ATOMS: atom_id res chain seq x y z
N HIS A 1 0.41 13.81 5.01
CA HIS A 1 -0.80 13.44 5.79
C HIS A 1 -1.72 14.65 5.79
N GLN A 2 -3.04 14.47 5.82
CA GLN A 2 -4.01 15.55 6.06
C GLN A 2 -4.63 15.30 7.44
N GLU A 3 -4.22 16.07 8.45
CA GLU A 3 -4.65 15.96 9.85
C GLU A 3 -4.69 14.48 10.34
N HIS A 4 -5.89 13.92 10.39
CA HIS A 4 -6.23 12.60 10.90
C HIS A 4 -6.09 11.48 9.86
N PHE A 5 -6.08 11.80 8.56
CA PHE A 5 -6.05 10.82 7.48
C PHE A 5 -4.64 10.49 6.99
N GLY A 6 -4.42 9.21 6.68
CA GLY A 6 -3.36 8.79 5.79
C GLY A 6 -3.70 9.21 4.36
N THR A 7 -2.74 9.78 3.64
CA THR A 7 -2.93 10.17 2.23
C THR A 7 -1.85 9.58 1.33
N ILE A 8 -2.27 9.15 0.14
CA ILE A 8 -1.41 8.66 -0.95
C ILE A 8 -1.88 9.26 -2.27
N ASN A 9 -1.00 9.94 -3.00
CA ASN A 9 -1.31 10.64 -4.25
C ASN A 9 -2.56 11.53 -4.19
N GLY A 10 -2.77 12.21 -3.05
CA GLY A 10 -3.92 13.08 -2.82
C GLY A 10 -5.18 12.39 -2.29
N PHE A 11 -5.27 11.06 -2.34
CA PHE A 11 -6.43 10.31 -1.84
C PHE A 11 -6.36 10.05 -0.34
N ARG A 12 -7.44 10.34 0.38
CA ARG A 12 -7.58 10.07 1.82
C ARG A 12 -8.03 8.64 2.06
N LEU A 13 -7.35 7.97 2.99
CA LEU A 13 -7.75 6.66 3.50
C LEU A 13 -8.35 6.77 4.89
N GLY A 14 -9.63 6.45 4.98
CA GLY A 14 -10.38 6.45 6.22
C GLY A 14 -11.67 7.26 6.11
N ARG A 15 -12.45 7.26 7.19
CA ARG A 15 -13.66 8.09 7.40
C ARG A 15 -13.69 8.51 8.86
N LEU A 16 -14.24 9.68 9.17
CA LEU A 16 -14.42 10.15 10.56
C LEU A 16 -15.88 10.55 10.77
N PRO A 17 -16.39 10.57 12.02
CA PRO A 17 -17.65 11.23 12.30
C PRO A 17 -17.57 12.70 11.84
N GLY A 18 -18.51 13.11 10.99
CA GLY A 18 -18.53 14.46 10.40
C GLY A 18 -17.70 14.65 9.13
N VAL A 19 -16.76 13.76 8.81
CA VAL A 19 -15.99 13.80 7.54
C VAL A 19 -16.15 12.48 6.79
N ASN A 20 -17.14 12.47 5.89
CA ASN A 20 -17.46 11.33 5.06
C ASN A 20 -16.66 11.34 3.75
N VAL A 21 -15.50 10.69 3.76
CA VAL A 21 -14.74 10.43 2.54
C VAL A 21 -15.51 9.42 1.67
N GLU A 22 -15.62 9.73 0.38
CA GLU A 22 -16.30 8.88 -0.60
C GLU A 22 -15.57 7.57 -0.82
N TRP A 23 -16.32 6.49 -1.04
CA TRP A 23 -15.72 5.17 -1.25
C TRP A 23 -14.87 5.11 -2.50
N SER A 24 -15.21 5.86 -3.55
CA SER A 24 -14.38 5.97 -4.75
C SER A 24 -12.97 6.49 -4.43
N GLU A 25 -12.85 7.48 -3.54
CA GLU A 25 -11.58 8.03 -3.08
C GLU A 25 -10.79 7.01 -2.26
N ILE A 26 -11.46 6.34 -1.31
CA ILE A 26 -10.84 5.29 -0.48
C ILE A 26 -10.34 4.13 -1.35
N ASN A 27 -11.16 3.67 -2.28
CA ASN A 27 -10.83 2.59 -3.21
C ASN A 27 -9.65 2.98 -4.11
N ALA A 28 -9.60 4.23 -4.60
CA ALA A 28 -8.46 4.74 -5.36
C ALA A 28 -7.19 4.78 -4.50
N GLY A 29 -7.27 5.27 -3.26
CA GLY A 29 -6.14 5.28 -2.34
C GLY A 29 -5.63 3.87 -1.99
N LEU A 30 -6.53 2.91 -1.78
CA LEU A 30 -6.18 1.51 -1.52
C LEU A 30 -5.54 0.87 -2.76
N GLY A 31 -6.04 1.20 -3.95
CA GLY A 31 -5.43 0.78 -5.21
C GLY A 31 -4.01 1.32 -5.40
N GLN A 32 -3.78 2.60 -5.07
CA GLN A 32 -2.44 3.20 -5.08
C GLN A 32 -1.52 2.53 -4.04
N ALA A 33 -2.04 2.20 -2.85
CA ALA A 33 -1.27 1.49 -1.83
C ALA A 33 -0.91 0.07 -2.29
N ALA A 34 -1.83 -0.63 -2.96
CA ALA A 34 -1.59 -1.94 -3.55
C ALA A 34 -0.51 -1.89 -4.64
N LEU A 35 -0.58 -0.90 -5.54
CA LEU A 35 0.44 -0.67 -6.56
C LEU A 35 1.81 -0.39 -5.93
N LEU A 36 1.85 0.46 -4.91
CA LEU A 36 3.08 0.80 -4.19
C LEU A 36 3.69 -0.46 -3.58
N LEU A 37 2.95 -1.21 -2.76
CA LEU A 37 3.47 -2.42 -2.11
C LEU A 37 3.92 -3.46 -3.13
N ASN A 38 3.16 -3.67 -4.21
CA ASN A 38 3.55 -4.59 -5.29
C ASN A 38 4.86 -4.15 -5.96
N SER A 39 5.03 -2.85 -6.21
CA SER A 39 6.25 -2.30 -6.82
C SER A 39 7.46 -2.41 -5.88
N LEU A 40 7.28 -2.14 -4.59
CA LEU A 40 8.32 -2.28 -3.57
C LEU A 40 8.74 -3.75 -3.42
N ALA A 41 7.79 -4.68 -3.38
CA ALA A 41 8.06 -6.11 -3.30
C ALA A 41 8.85 -6.59 -4.52
N ASN A 42 8.44 -6.22 -5.73
CA ASN A 42 9.16 -6.54 -6.97
C ASN A 42 10.60 -5.99 -6.96
N ARG A 43 10.80 -4.77 -6.42
CA ARG A 43 12.13 -4.15 -6.36
C ARG A 43 13.12 -4.94 -5.49
N ILE A 44 12.64 -5.61 -4.44
CA ILE A 44 13.48 -6.40 -3.53
C ILE A 44 13.40 -7.91 -3.79
N ASP A 45 12.76 -8.31 -4.90
CA ASP A 45 12.45 -9.68 -5.29
C ASP A 45 11.73 -10.49 -4.20
N LEU A 46 10.76 -9.85 -3.54
CA LEU A 46 9.92 -10.48 -2.53
C LEU A 46 8.68 -11.11 -3.17
N GLN A 47 8.54 -12.42 -2.96
CA GLN A 47 7.32 -13.15 -3.26
C GLN A 47 6.50 -13.37 -1.98
N PHE A 48 5.25 -12.91 -1.98
CA PHE A 48 4.33 -13.16 -0.87
C PHE A 48 3.89 -14.62 -0.86
N THR A 49 3.79 -15.22 0.33
CA THR A 49 3.57 -16.68 0.47
C THR A 49 2.14 -17.12 0.18
N LYS A 50 1.15 -16.45 0.78
CA LYS A 50 -0.29 -16.84 0.71
C LYS A 50 -1.11 -16.01 -0.24
N TYR A 51 -0.60 -14.84 -0.63
CA TYR A 51 -1.37 -13.81 -1.28
C TYR A 51 -0.64 -13.32 -2.51
N LYS A 52 -1.39 -12.91 -3.53
CA LYS A 52 -0.86 -12.17 -4.67
C LYS A 52 -1.65 -10.88 -4.82
N ILE A 53 -0.96 -9.75 -4.76
CA ILE A 53 -1.56 -8.43 -4.93
C ILE A 53 -1.74 -8.16 -6.42
N ILE A 54 -2.95 -7.77 -6.83
CA ILE A 54 -3.25 -7.39 -8.21
C ILE A 54 -3.67 -5.91 -8.23
N PRO A 55 -2.75 -4.98 -8.56
CA PRO A 55 -3.08 -3.57 -8.71
C PRO A 55 -3.94 -3.35 -9.95
N LEU A 56 -5.17 -2.89 -9.76
CA LEU A 56 -6.14 -2.59 -10.83
C LEU A 56 -6.89 -1.28 -10.54
N GLY A 57 -6.12 -0.22 -10.26
CA GLY A 57 -6.68 1.08 -9.89
C GLY A 57 -7.63 0.98 -8.70
N SER A 58 -8.79 1.64 -8.77
CA SER A 58 -9.80 1.61 -7.70
C SER A 58 -10.52 0.25 -7.53
N HIS A 59 -10.20 -0.74 -8.35
CA HIS A 59 -10.76 -2.10 -8.26
C HIS A 59 -9.68 -3.15 -7.99
N SER A 60 -8.59 -2.73 -7.35
CA SER A 60 -7.49 -3.62 -6.93
C SER A 60 -8.00 -4.73 -6.01
N TYR A 61 -7.37 -5.90 -6.07
CA TYR A 61 -7.77 -7.05 -5.27
C TYR A 61 -6.55 -7.92 -4.92
N ILE A 62 -6.77 -8.89 -4.03
CA ILE A 62 -5.76 -9.85 -3.59
C ILE A 62 -6.27 -11.25 -3.90
N ASP A 63 -5.48 -12.03 -4.62
CA ASP A 63 -5.73 -13.47 -4.78
C ASP A 63 -5.21 -14.20 -3.54
N ASP A 64 -6.10 -14.90 -2.83
CA ASP A 64 -5.73 -15.86 -1.80
C ASP A 64 -5.37 -17.21 -2.44
N LEU A 65 -4.10 -17.58 -2.30
CA LEU A 65 -3.49 -18.78 -2.88
C LEU A 65 -3.65 -20.01 -1.98
N SER A 66 -4.14 -19.85 -0.74
CA SER A 66 -4.26 -20.95 0.24
C SER A 66 -5.25 -22.03 -0.21
N GLU A 67 -6.38 -21.62 -0.79
CA GLU A 67 -7.47 -22.52 -1.23
C GLU A 67 -7.26 -23.07 -2.66
N ARG A 68 -6.22 -22.61 -3.37
CA ARG A 68 -5.84 -23.13 -4.70
C ARG A 68 -5.58 -24.64 -4.65
N LYS A 69 -5.00 -25.13 -3.54
CA LYS A 69 -4.62 -26.54 -3.38
C LYS A 69 -5.81 -27.49 -3.26
N LYS A 70 -7.01 -26.99 -2.91
CA LYS A 70 -8.21 -27.82 -2.71
C LYS A 70 -9.21 -27.74 -3.86
N SER A 71 -9.41 -26.55 -4.42
CA SER A 71 -10.49 -26.30 -5.41
C SER A 71 -9.99 -26.00 -6.81
N GLY A 72 -8.68 -25.82 -7.00
CA GLY A 72 -8.09 -25.34 -8.26
C GLY A 72 -8.41 -23.87 -8.59
N LYS A 73 -9.20 -23.17 -7.75
CA LYS A 73 -9.56 -21.77 -7.92
C LYS A 73 -8.94 -20.91 -6.83
N PHE A 74 -8.55 -19.70 -7.21
CA PHE A 74 -8.16 -18.65 -6.28
C PHE A 74 -9.39 -17.94 -5.72
N VAL A 75 -9.33 -17.51 -4.47
CA VAL A 75 -10.36 -16.65 -3.89
C VAL A 75 -9.92 -15.20 -4.07
N GLN A 76 -10.69 -14.44 -4.84
CA GLN A 76 -10.47 -13.01 -5.01
C GLN A 76 -11.02 -12.23 -3.82
N LEU A 77 -10.15 -11.50 -3.14
CA LEU A 77 -10.46 -10.61 -2.03
C LEU A 77 -10.41 -9.16 -2.54
N PRO A 78 -11.56 -8.50 -2.77
CA PRO A 78 -11.60 -7.15 -3.32
C PRO A 78 -11.06 -6.15 -2.29
N LEU A 79 -10.07 -5.36 -2.68
CA LEU A 79 -9.54 -4.25 -1.88
C LEU A 79 -10.32 -2.94 -2.17
N TYR A 80 -11.61 -3.09 -2.43
CA TYR A 80 -12.54 -2.02 -2.70
C TYR A 80 -13.94 -2.40 -2.23
N THR A 81 -14.77 -1.41 -1.91
CA THR A 81 -16.20 -1.63 -1.63
C THR A 81 -17.04 -0.48 -2.15
N GLY A 82 -18.29 -0.77 -2.50
CA GLY A 82 -19.32 0.23 -2.83
C GLY A 82 -20.49 0.25 -1.84
N ARG A 83 -20.40 -0.50 -0.72
CA ARG A 83 -21.42 -0.68 0.33
C ARG A 83 -22.85 -1.03 -0.10
N ARG A 84 -23.06 -1.50 -1.34
CA ARG A 84 -24.39 -1.91 -1.83
C ARG A 84 -24.80 -3.35 -1.45
N HIS A 85 -23.85 -4.17 -1.00
CA HIS A 85 -24.09 -5.59 -0.68
C HIS A 85 -23.38 -6.02 0.61
N LEU A 86 -24.14 -6.55 1.57
CA LEU A 86 -23.66 -6.94 2.90
C LEU A 86 -22.53 -7.99 2.87
N THR A 87 -22.54 -8.89 1.87
CA THR A 87 -21.52 -9.93 1.68
C THR A 87 -20.17 -9.36 1.26
N TRP A 88 -20.15 -8.22 0.56
CA TRP A 88 -18.92 -7.61 0.05
C TRP A 88 -18.09 -6.97 1.17
N ASP A 89 -18.74 -6.49 2.22
CA ASP A 89 -18.04 -5.90 3.37
C ASP A 89 -17.19 -6.96 4.11
N THR A 90 -17.63 -8.22 4.15
CA THR A 90 -16.85 -9.31 4.75
C THR A 90 -15.61 -9.66 3.94
N GLN A 91 -15.72 -9.65 2.61
CA GLN A 91 -14.60 -9.94 1.70
C GLN A 91 -13.61 -8.76 1.67
N PHE A 92 -14.10 -7.52 1.76
CA PHE A 92 -13.28 -6.33 1.89
C PHE A 92 -12.46 -6.33 3.19
N ASN A 93 -13.07 -6.68 4.32
CA ASN A 93 -12.33 -6.83 5.58
C ASN A 93 -11.24 -7.92 5.50
N LYS A 94 -11.54 -9.06 4.86
CA LYS A 94 -10.52 -10.10 4.59
C LYS A 94 -9.40 -9.57 3.69
N ALA A 95 -9.73 -8.77 2.67
CA ALA A 95 -8.74 -8.15 1.80
C ALA A 95 -7.82 -7.20 2.58
N LEU A 96 -8.36 -6.39 3.50
CA LEU A 96 -7.55 -5.49 4.35
C LEU A 96 -6.62 -6.27 5.28
N ILE A 97 -7.07 -7.38 5.87
CA ILE A 97 -6.22 -8.25 6.70
C ILE A 97 -5.14 -8.94 5.84
N ALA A 98 -5.50 -9.44 4.66
CA ALA A 98 -4.55 -10.04 3.71
C ALA A 98 -3.52 -9.01 3.24
N PHE A 99 -3.95 -7.76 3.00
CA PHE A 99 -3.06 -6.66 2.66
C PHE A 99 -2.10 -6.35 3.82
N LEU A 100 -2.60 -6.32 5.06
CA LEU A 100 -1.76 -6.14 6.25
C LEU A 100 -0.70 -7.25 6.39
N ASP A 101 -1.05 -8.50 6.12
CA ASP A 101 -0.10 -9.62 6.08
C ASP A 101 1.00 -9.36 5.05
N CYS A 102 0.64 -8.94 3.83
CA CYS A 102 1.63 -8.59 2.80
C CYS A 102 2.57 -7.45 3.26
N VAL A 103 2.04 -6.40 3.92
CA VAL A 103 2.88 -5.32 4.47
C VAL A 103 3.82 -5.87 5.57
N ASN A 104 3.36 -6.80 6.40
CA ASN A 104 4.19 -7.43 7.43
C ASN A 104 5.28 -8.33 6.83
N GLN A 105 4.98 -9.11 5.78
CA GLN A 105 6.00 -9.88 5.05
C GLN A 105 7.05 -8.98 4.42
N PHE A 106 6.62 -7.86 3.83
CA PHE A 106 7.53 -6.85 3.30
C PHE A 106 8.43 -6.26 4.39
N LYS A 107 7.86 -5.89 5.54
CA LYS A 107 8.61 -5.45 6.73
C LYS A 107 9.69 -6.48 7.12
N LEU A 108 9.32 -7.74 7.27
CA LEU A 108 10.28 -8.78 7.67
C LEU A 108 11.40 -8.96 6.63
N ALA A 109 11.09 -8.81 5.35
CA ALA A 109 12.07 -8.91 4.26
C ALA A 109 13.07 -7.73 4.21
N ILE A 110 12.67 -6.52 4.60
CA ILE A 110 13.57 -5.37 4.68
C ILE A 110 14.39 -5.37 5.98
N GLU A 111 13.78 -5.75 7.10
CA GLU A 111 14.47 -5.83 8.40
C GLU A 111 15.52 -6.95 8.43
N SER A 112 15.30 -8.05 7.69
CA SER A 112 16.31 -9.10 7.54
C SER A 112 17.55 -8.65 6.76
N LYS A 113 17.40 -7.67 5.86
CA LYS A 113 18.51 -7.08 5.09
C LYS A 113 19.23 -5.97 5.85
N ASN A 114 18.58 -5.31 6.82
CA ASN A 114 19.18 -4.26 7.62
C ASN A 114 18.62 -4.25 9.05
N GLN A 115 19.40 -4.78 9.99
CA GLN A 115 19.01 -4.89 11.41
C GLN A 115 18.79 -3.54 12.11
N ARG A 116 19.29 -2.43 11.57
CA ARG A 116 19.12 -1.09 12.18
C ARG A 116 17.86 -0.38 11.70
N PHE A 117 17.21 -0.87 10.65
CA PHE A 117 15.97 -0.29 10.15
C PHE A 117 14.79 -1.03 10.77
N CYS A 118 13.80 -0.29 11.27
CA CYS A 118 12.52 -0.85 11.66
C CYS A 118 11.38 0.02 11.19
N LEU A 119 10.26 -0.59 10.82
CA LEU A 119 9.04 0.18 10.55
C LEU A 119 8.44 0.68 11.87
N PRO A 120 7.91 1.91 11.89
CA PRO A 120 7.49 2.56 13.14
C PRO A 120 6.30 1.87 13.81
N TYR A 121 5.42 1.23 13.05
CA TYR A 121 4.22 0.59 13.59
C TYR A 121 4.28 -0.93 13.46
N LYS A 122 4.11 -1.62 14.59
CA LYS A 122 4.09 -3.09 14.62
C LYS A 122 2.77 -3.59 14.04
N MET A 123 2.82 -4.73 13.35
CA MET A 123 1.66 -5.34 12.71
C MET A 123 1.53 -6.77 13.20
N ASN A 124 0.30 -7.20 13.49
CA ASN A 124 -0.03 -8.59 13.79
C ASN A 124 -1.10 -9.05 12.80
N GLU A 125 -0.65 -9.76 11.78
CA GLU A 125 -1.48 -10.23 10.66
C GLU A 125 -2.56 -11.21 11.12
N LYS A 126 -2.26 -12.06 12.11
CA LYS A 126 -3.21 -13.06 12.64
C LYS A 126 -4.41 -12.42 13.32
N LYS A 127 -4.20 -11.25 13.95
CA LYS A 127 -5.23 -10.48 14.64
C LYS A 127 -5.81 -9.35 13.77
N GLY A 128 -5.20 -9.03 12.63
CA GLY A 128 -5.62 -7.90 11.80
C GLY A 128 -5.40 -6.53 12.46
N VAL A 129 -4.38 -6.40 13.31
CA VAL A 129 -4.14 -5.18 14.11
C VAL A 129 -2.80 -4.53 13.82
N ILE A 130 -2.78 -3.20 13.94
CA ILE A 130 -1.58 -2.36 13.93
C ILE A 130 -1.43 -1.70 15.29
N THR A 131 -0.21 -1.68 15.83
CA THR A 131 0.10 -1.12 17.15
C THR A 131 0.87 0.18 17.02
N ASP A 132 0.42 1.22 17.74
CA ASP A 132 1.13 2.49 17.81
C ASP A 132 2.34 2.45 18.76
N SER A 133 3.07 3.56 18.85
CA SER A 133 4.24 3.71 19.72
C SER A 133 3.93 3.58 21.21
N ASN A 134 2.68 3.84 21.61
CA ASN A 134 2.22 3.78 22.99
C ASN A 134 1.67 2.39 23.36
N GLY A 135 1.59 1.46 22.40
CA GLY A 135 1.10 0.10 22.61
C GLY A 135 -0.40 -0.08 22.33
N TYR A 136 -1.12 0.95 21.88
CA TYR A 136 -2.53 0.82 21.51
C TYR A 136 -2.68 0.08 20.19
N GLN A 137 -3.65 -0.84 20.14
CA GLN A 137 -3.92 -1.70 18.99
C GLN A 137 -5.16 -1.21 18.25
N PHE A 138 -5.05 -1.09 16.93
CA PHE A 138 -6.12 -0.65 16.04
C PHE A 138 -6.38 -1.71 14.98
N HIS A 139 -7.63 -2.13 14.83
CA HIS A 139 -7.99 -3.16 13.85
C HIS A 139 -8.17 -2.56 12.46
N VAL A 140 -7.70 -3.24 11.42
CA VAL A 140 -7.87 -2.77 10.03
C VAL A 140 -9.25 -3.06 9.42
N SER A 141 -10.12 -3.79 10.11
CA SER A 141 -11.43 -4.21 9.60
C SER A 141 -12.47 -3.14 9.89
N TYR A 142 -13.14 -2.65 8.85
CA TYR A 142 -14.05 -1.51 8.92
C TYR A 142 -15.24 -1.74 9.87
N GLN A 143 -15.77 -2.96 9.97
CA GLN A 143 -16.98 -3.26 10.75
C GLN A 143 -16.71 -3.61 12.23
N VAL A 144 -15.44 -3.80 12.62
CA VAL A 144 -15.07 -4.31 13.96
C VAL A 144 -14.62 -3.18 14.90
N THR A 145 -14.36 -1.98 14.36
CA THR A 145 -13.72 -0.87 15.07
C THR A 145 -14.44 0.44 14.75
N SER A 146 -14.22 1.47 15.56
CA SER A 146 -14.77 2.81 15.27
C SER A 146 -14.15 3.39 13.98
N LEU A 147 -14.83 4.36 13.36
CA LEU A 147 -14.34 5.00 12.12
C LEU A 147 -12.98 5.69 12.34
N GLU A 148 -12.79 6.27 13.52
CA GLU A 148 -11.56 6.93 13.94
C GLU A 148 -10.40 5.96 14.10
N GLU A 149 -10.63 4.83 14.77
CA GLU A 149 -9.63 3.78 14.93
C GLU A 149 -9.28 3.14 13.58
N TRP A 150 -10.28 2.89 12.73
CA TRP A 150 -10.07 2.37 11.39
C TRP A 150 -9.21 3.33 10.56
N THR A 151 -9.53 4.62 10.60
CA THR A 151 -8.76 5.67 9.92
C THR A 151 -7.33 5.75 10.44
N LYS A 152 -7.12 5.63 11.76
CA LYS A 152 -5.77 5.55 12.34
C LYS A 152 -5.01 4.32 11.87
N ALA A 153 -5.66 3.15 11.84
CA ALA A 153 -5.06 1.91 11.36
C ALA A 153 -4.58 2.06 9.90
N LEU A 154 -5.43 2.59 9.01
CA LEU A 154 -5.05 2.83 7.62
C LEU A 154 -3.92 3.87 7.49
N LYS A 155 -3.95 4.93 8.32
CA LYS A 155 -2.88 5.94 8.38
C LYS A 155 -1.55 5.30 8.76
N TYR A 156 -1.52 4.47 9.80
CA TYR A 156 -0.30 3.79 10.25
C TYR A 156 0.22 2.80 9.22
N MET A 157 -0.67 2.05 8.57
CA MET A 157 -0.31 1.17 7.46
C MET A 157 0.37 1.94 6.31
N LEU A 158 -0.21 3.07 5.91
CA LEU A 158 0.40 3.95 4.89
C LEU A 158 1.74 4.53 5.34
N THR A 159 1.87 4.90 6.61
CA THR A 159 3.15 5.38 7.14
C THR A 159 4.22 4.30 7.04
N ASN A 160 3.92 3.05 7.43
CA ASN A 160 4.83 1.92 7.25
C ASN A 160 5.27 1.75 5.79
N LEU A 161 4.34 1.84 4.83
CA LEU A 161 4.67 1.78 3.40
C LEU A 161 5.58 2.93 2.96
N LYS A 162 5.37 4.16 3.46
CA LYS A 162 6.23 5.31 3.16
C LYS A 162 7.64 5.13 3.70
N TRP A 163 7.78 4.63 4.92
CA TRP A 163 9.09 4.31 5.49
C TRP A 163 9.80 3.23 4.68
N GLY A 164 9.06 2.20 4.24
CA GLY A 164 9.56 1.18 3.32
C GLY A 164 10.05 1.75 1.98
N LEU A 165 9.29 2.67 1.39
CA LEU A 165 9.69 3.39 0.19
C LEU A 165 10.98 4.18 0.42
N THR A 166 11.03 4.99 1.49
CA THR A 166 12.23 5.78 1.85
C THR A 166 13.47 4.90 1.98
N TRP A 167 13.33 3.75 2.65
CA TRP A 167 14.41 2.78 2.78
C TRP A 167 14.84 2.22 1.42
N ILE A 168 13.90 1.77 0.58
CA ILE A 168 14.27 1.26 -0.76
C ILE A 168 14.95 2.34 -1.59
N THR A 169 14.48 3.59 -1.54
CA THR A 169 15.08 4.70 -2.27
C THR A 169 16.48 5.05 -1.78
N SER A 170 16.77 4.91 -0.48
CA SER A 170 18.12 5.15 0.06
C SER A 170 19.13 4.09 -0.36
N GLN A 171 18.67 2.93 -0.85
CA GLN A 171 19.55 1.88 -1.41
C GLN A 171 19.83 2.09 -2.91
N LEU A 172 19.23 3.10 -3.56
CA LEU A 172 19.49 3.38 -4.96
C LEU A 172 20.80 4.16 -5.11
N PRO A 173 21.67 3.80 -6.07
CA PRO A 173 22.81 4.65 -6.44
C PRO A 173 22.34 6.02 -6.94
N ASP A 174 23.08 7.09 -6.64
CA ASP A 174 22.72 8.47 -6.96
C ASP A 174 22.49 8.75 -8.47
N ASP A 175 23.00 7.88 -9.35
CA ASP A 175 23.00 8.03 -10.83
C ASP A 175 21.64 7.91 -11.53
N MET A 176 20.53 7.68 -10.81
CA MET A 176 19.18 7.70 -11.41
C MET A 176 18.39 8.99 -11.13
N THR A 177 18.96 9.98 -10.43
CA THR A 177 18.26 11.23 -10.09
C THR A 177 18.43 12.34 -11.12
N THR A 178 19.28 12.17 -12.14
CA THR A 178 19.54 13.18 -13.18
C THR A 178 19.33 12.63 -14.59
N SER A 179 18.07 12.46 -15.00
CA SER A 179 17.72 12.45 -16.43
C SER A 179 16.52 13.35 -16.68
N ASN A 180 16.75 14.65 -16.50
CA ASN A 180 15.94 15.72 -17.08
C ASN A 180 16.86 16.75 -17.79
N ALA A 181 17.96 16.27 -18.39
CA ALA A 181 18.71 17.07 -19.33
C ALA A 181 18.00 17.00 -20.69
N ILE A 182 17.29 18.08 -21.03
CA ILE A 182 16.82 18.36 -22.39
C ILE A 182 18.05 18.23 -23.31
N PRO A 183 17.99 17.47 -24.43
CA PRO A 183 19.08 17.46 -25.38
C PRO A 183 19.16 18.86 -26.01
N THR A 184 20.17 19.64 -25.65
CA THR A 184 20.55 20.85 -26.38
C THR A 184 20.96 20.44 -27.79
N VAL A 185 20.15 20.84 -28.78
CA VAL A 185 20.45 20.71 -30.20
C VAL A 185 21.72 21.53 -30.50
N PRO A 186 22.75 20.96 -31.16
CA PRO A 186 23.91 21.73 -31.56
C PRO A 186 23.54 22.67 -32.71
N SER A 187 23.75 23.97 -32.51
CA SER A 187 23.61 25.00 -33.54
C SER A 187 24.55 24.71 -34.71
N SER A 188 23.98 24.41 -35.87
CA SER A 188 24.73 24.32 -37.13
C SER A 188 25.12 25.72 -37.58
N THR A 189 26.42 25.95 -37.71
CA THR A 189 27.01 27.12 -38.35
C THR A 189 26.69 27.11 -39.84
N VAL A 190 25.79 27.98 -40.26
CA VAL A 190 25.56 28.29 -41.68
C VAL A 190 26.81 28.99 -42.22
N THR A 191 27.57 28.29 -43.05
CA THR A 191 28.60 28.91 -43.90
C THR A 191 27.95 29.22 -45.25
N SER A 192 27.80 30.52 -45.58
CA SER A 192 27.36 30.95 -46.90
C SER A 192 28.51 30.78 -47.91
N PRO A 193 28.27 30.26 -49.13
CA PRO A 193 29.20 30.41 -50.22
C PRO A 193 29.00 31.78 -50.92
N ARG A 194 30.09 32.24 -51.53
CA ARG A 194 30.23 33.46 -52.34
C ARG A 194 29.22 33.56 -53.48
#